data_AF-A0A1B7K0E3-F1
#
_entry.id   AF-A0A1B7K0E3-F1
#
_cell.length_a   1.000
_cell.length_b   1.000
_cell.length_c   1.000
_cell.angle_alpha   90.00
_cell.angle_beta   90.00
_cell.angle_gamma   90.00
#
_symmetry.space_group_name_H-M   'P 1'
#
loop_
_entity.id
_entity.type
_entity.pdbx_description
1 polymer ?
#
loop_
_entity_poly.entity_id
_entity_poly.type
_entity_poly.pdbx_seq_one_letter_code
_entity_poly.pdbx_strand_id
1 'polypeptide(L)'
;MGAGIHEWPLMFFTVIGQSVAGAFVVMAAVLLSGKLSPELNRKVHYSLFGLWLLMGIGFLLSTLHMGTPLRAFNAFNRLGTSSLSNEIASGALFFALGGLYWLLAVLNKMPAALGKLWLVVVAVLAIVFVVATFRVYQISTVPTWNNHYTMFNFVLTAFLGGPILAALLMRVAGFDLQCIRRVPAISVIALLASAAVAISQGFDLASIETSVQRATDLVPNYGFLMDIKIVAVAMGLGCWIMPMIAKRNPSVLSLGVGVLLVLAGEIIGRGVFYGLHMTVGMAVS
;
A
#
# COMPACT_ATOMS: atom_id res chain seq x y z
N MET A 1 15.80 19.62 -7.17
CA MET A 1 15.10 18.33 -7.38
C MET A 1 15.98 17.23 -6.81
N GLY A 2 15.62 16.71 -5.65
CA GLY A 2 16.47 15.78 -4.90
C GLY A 2 15.69 14.59 -4.34
N ALA A 3 14.72 14.04 -5.07
CA ALA A 3 14.38 12.63 -4.85
C ALA A 3 15.51 11.82 -5.51
N GLY A 4 16.59 11.59 -4.77
CA GLY A 4 17.74 10.84 -5.27
C GLY A 4 17.28 9.47 -5.78
N ILE A 5 18.00 8.91 -6.76
CA ILE A 5 17.79 7.52 -7.24
C ILE A 5 17.74 6.52 -6.06
N HIS A 6 18.36 6.88 -4.93
CA HIS A 6 18.31 6.16 -3.67
C HIS A 6 16.90 5.93 -3.10
N GLU A 7 15.94 6.86 -3.21
CA GLU A 7 14.64 6.71 -2.53
C GLU A 7 13.63 5.84 -3.30
N TRP A 8 13.90 5.56 -4.59
CA TRP A 8 13.00 4.80 -5.45
C TRP A 8 12.62 3.42 -4.92
N PRO A 9 13.55 2.59 -4.41
CA PRO A 9 13.18 1.27 -3.92
C PRO A 9 12.23 1.33 -2.72
N LEU A 10 12.39 2.32 -1.84
CA LEU A 10 11.48 2.56 -0.70
C LEU A 10 10.11 3.08 -1.16
N MET A 11 10.06 3.92 -2.21
CA MET A 11 8.81 4.34 -2.84
C MET A 11 8.00 3.14 -3.33
N PHE A 12 8.64 2.27 -4.11
CA PHE A 12 8.00 1.06 -4.62
C PHE A 12 7.61 0.09 -3.51
N PHE A 13 8.51 -0.17 -2.55
CA PHE A 13 8.23 -1.06 -1.43
C PHE A 13 6.98 -0.63 -0.65
N THR A 14 6.90 0.64 -0.26
CA THR A 14 5.77 1.13 0.54
C THR A 14 4.45 1.06 -0.24
N VAL A 15 4.43 1.51 -1.50
CA VAL A 15 3.21 1.51 -2.32
C VAL A 15 2.75 0.08 -2.64
N ILE A 16 3.66 -0.81 -3.03
CA ILE A 16 3.36 -2.22 -3.32
C ILE A 16 2.91 -2.93 -2.04
N GLY A 17 3.65 -2.77 -0.94
CA GLY A 17 3.36 -3.43 0.34
C GLY A 17 1.98 -3.04 0.89
N GLN A 18 1.64 -1.76 0.86
CA GLN A 18 0.32 -1.27 1.30
C GLN A 18 -0.80 -1.74 0.39
N SER A 19 -0.56 -1.77 -0.92
CA SER A 19 -1.53 -2.31 -1.88
C SER A 19 -1.76 -3.81 -1.65
N VAL A 20 -0.70 -4.58 -1.40
CA VAL A 20 -0.80 -6.00 -1.05
C VAL A 20 -1.57 -6.18 0.27
N ALA A 21 -1.27 -5.40 1.29
CA ALA A 21 -1.96 -5.46 2.57
C ALA A 21 -3.46 -5.18 2.42
N GLY A 22 -3.83 -4.10 1.72
CA GLY A 22 -5.23 -3.77 1.44
C GLY A 22 -5.93 -4.83 0.58
N ALA A 23 -5.25 -5.38 -0.42
CA ALA A 23 -5.79 -6.43 -1.27
C ALA A 23 -6.04 -7.73 -0.49
N PHE A 24 -5.09 -8.11 0.38
CA PHE A 24 -5.25 -9.26 1.26
C PHE A 24 -6.48 -9.10 2.15
N VAL A 25 -6.69 -7.94 2.77
CA VAL A 25 -7.86 -7.69 3.63
C VAL A 25 -9.17 -7.87 2.86
N VAL A 26 -9.27 -7.35 1.63
CA VAL A 26 -10.46 -7.51 0.78
C VAL A 26 -10.69 -8.98 0.40
N MET A 27 -9.63 -9.69 -0.05
CA MET A 27 -9.75 -11.09 -0.43
C MET A 27 -10.04 -11.99 0.77
N ALA A 28 -9.45 -11.70 1.94
CA ALA A 28 -9.74 -12.39 3.19
C ALA A 28 -11.20 -12.23 3.59
N ALA A 29 -11.78 -11.03 3.46
CA ALA A 29 -13.21 -10.82 3.72
C ALA A 29 -14.11 -11.67 2.79
N VAL A 30 -13.76 -11.79 1.51
CA VAL A 30 -14.47 -12.64 0.55
C VAL A 30 -14.36 -14.13 0.92
N LEU A 31 -13.17 -14.60 1.28
CA LEU A 31 -12.94 -15.99 1.72
C LEU A 31 -13.69 -16.30 3.03
N LEU A 32 -13.64 -15.39 4.00
CA LEU A 32 -14.32 -15.52 5.30
C LEU A 32 -15.85 -15.52 5.17
N SER A 33 -16.40 -14.94 4.10
CA SER A 33 -17.83 -14.97 3.84
C SER A 33 -18.40 -16.39 3.72
N GLY A 34 -17.58 -17.36 3.31
CA GLY A 34 -17.99 -18.75 3.12
C GLY A 34 -18.98 -18.98 1.98
N LYS A 35 -19.23 -17.97 1.12
CA LYS A 35 -20.23 -18.02 0.05
C LYS A 35 -19.70 -18.55 -1.29
N LEU A 36 -18.41 -18.90 -1.36
CA LEU A 36 -17.77 -19.35 -2.59
C LEU A 36 -18.05 -20.83 -2.84
N SER A 37 -18.29 -21.21 -4.10
CA SER A 37 -18.25 -22.63 -4.49
C SER A 37 -16.87 -23.24 -4.22
N PRO A 38 -16.75 -24.55 -3.97
CA PRO A 38 -15.46 -25.19 -3.69
C PRO A 38 -14.41 -24.92 -4.79
N GLU A 39 -14.82 -24.93 -6.05
CA GLU A 39 -13.93 -24.65 -7.18
C GLU A 39 -13.44 -23.20 -7.18
N LEU A 40 -14.35 -22.23 -7.02
CA LEU A 40 -13.98 -20.81 -7.00
C LEU A 40 -13.15 -20.47 -5.77
N ASN A 41 -13.46 -21.07 -4.61
CA ASN A 41 -12.69 -20.93 -3.39
C ASN A 41 -11.23 -21.36 -3.62
N ARG A 42 -11.00 -22.50 -4.29
CA ARG A 42 -9.66 -22.98 -4.64
C ARG A 42 -8.94 -22.03 -5.61
N LYS A 43 -9.63 -21.53 -6.65
CA LYS A 43 -9.04 -20.56 -7.59
C LYS A 43 -8.65 -19.24 -6.93
N VAL A 44 -9.47 -18.74 -5.99
CA VAL A 44 -9.15 -17.53 -5.21
C VAL A 44 -7.93 -17.77 -4.31
N HIS A 45 -7.81 -18.95 -3.69
CA HIS A 45 -6.58 -19.30 -2.95
C HIS A 45 -5.35 -19.33 -3.87
N TYR A 46 -5.46 -19.88 -5.08
CA TYR A 46 -4.34 -19.82 -6.04
C TYR A 46 -3.96 -18.40 -6.41
N SER A 47 -4.93 -17.50 -6.62
CA SER A 47 -4.62 -16.12 -7.01
C SER A 47 -3.95 -15.28 -5.91
N LEU A 48 -4.05 -15.68 -4.63
CA LEU A 48 -3.27 -15.06 -3.54
C LEU A 48 -1.76 -15.15 -3.78
N PHE A 49 -1.27 -16.08 -4.61
CA PHE A 49 0.13 -16.12 -5.02
C PHE A 49 0.62 -14.78 -5.57
N GLY A 50 -0.24 -14.06 -6.32
CA GLY A 50 0.09 -12.74 -6.86
C GLY A 50 0.41 -11.72 -5.76
N LEU A 51 -0.28 -11.78 -4.61
CA LEU A 51 0.00 -10.91 -3.46
C LEU A 51 1.38 -11.17 -2.88
N TRP A 52 1.72 -12.44 -2.67
CA TRP A 52 3.00 -12.83 -2.08
C TRP A 52 4.17 -12.60 -3.03
N LEU A 53 3.95 -12.79 -4.34
CA LEU A 53 4.94 -12.43 -5.35
C LEU A 53 5.24 -10.92 -5.31
N LEU A 54 4.20 -10.08 -5.30
CA LEU A 54 4.35 -8.62 -5.22
C LEU A 54 5.00 -8.19 -3.90
N MET A 55 4.60 -8.79 -2.77
CA MET A 55 5.22 -8.52 -1.47
C MET A 55 6.71 -8.91 -1.46
N GLY A 56 7.05 -10.06 -2.05
CA GLY A 56 8.43 -10.51 -2.20
C GLY A 56 9.27 -9.55 -3.03
N ILE A 57 8.73 -9.05 -4.15
CA ILE A 57 9.36 -7.99 -4.96
C ILE A 57 9.55 -6.71 -4.13
N GLY A 58 8.54 -6.30 -3.36
CA GLY A 58 8.64 -5.17 -2.45
C GLY A 58 9.79 -5.32 -1.45
N PHE A 59 9.91 -6.48 -0.81
CA PHE A 59 11.03 -6.75 0.11
C PHE A 59 12.37 -6.76 -0.59
N LEU A 60 12.47 -7.33 -1.79
CA LEU A 60 13.71 -7.30 -2.56
C LEU A 60 14.15 -5.85 -2.82
N LEU A 61 13.23 -4.99 -3.26
CA LEU A 61 13.51 -3.56 -3.45
C LEU A 61 13.93 -2.88 -2.15
N SER A 62 13.28 -3.16 -1.02
CA SER A 62 13.66 -2.65 0.30
C SER A 62 15.09 -3.10 0.70
N THR A 63 15.42 -4.37 0.50
CA THR A 63 16.76 -4.90 0.83
C THR A 63 17.87 -4.36 -0.09
N LEU A 64 17.56 -4.08 -1.36
CA LEU A 64 18.52 -3.48 -2.29
C LEU A 64 18.87 -2.03 -1.92
N HIS A 65 17.99 -1.35 -1.19
CA HIS A 65 18.28 -0.04 -0.62
C HIS A 65 19.20 -0.11 0.61
N MET A 66 19.18 -1.24 1.34
CA MET A 66 20.07 -1.45 2.48
C MET A 66 21.46 -1.87 1.98
N GLY A 67 22.47 -1.01 2.11
CA GLY A 67 23.84 -1.30 1.65
C GLY A 67 24.48 -2.57 2.24
N THR A 68 23.93 -3.14 3.31
CA THR A 68 24.35 -4.43 3.88
C THR A 68 23.15 -5.31 4.29
N PRO A 69 22.60 -6.14 3.37
CA PRO A 69 21.39 -6.93 3.62
C PRO A 69 21.47 -7.85 4.85
N LEU A 70 22.65 -8.39 5.15
CA LEU A 70 22.87 -9.26 6.33
C LEU A 70 22.66 -8.52 7.66
N ARG A 71 22.78 -7.19 7.69
CA ARG A 71 22.51 -6.39 8.90
C ARG A 71 21.03 -6.13 9.11
N ALA A 72 20.15 -6.44 8.15
CA ALA A 72 18.70 -6.33 8.33
C ALA A 72 18.21 -7.20 9.50
N PHE A 73 18.87 -8.32 9.79
CA PHE A 73 18.57 -9.14 10.96
C PHE A 73 18.79 -8.42 12.29
N ASN A 74 19.68 -7.41 12.34
CA ASN A 74 19.88 -6.59 13.54
C ASN A 74 18.65 -5.73 13.84
N ALA A 75 17.75 -5.51 12.88
CA ALA A 75 16.49 -4.83 13.14
C ALA A 75 15.66 -5.55 14.20
N PHE A 76 15.78 -6.87 14.35
CA PHE A 76 15.08 -7.64 15.39
C PHE A 76 15.62 -7.37 16.81
N ASN A 77 16.78 -6.74 16.97
CA ASN A 77 17.34 -6.45 18.30
C ASN A 77 16.64 -5.30 19.02
N ARG A 78 15.82 -4.50 18.32
CA ARG A 78 15.13 -3.32 18.87
C ARG A 78 13.60 -3.36 18.67
N LEU A 79 13.03 -4.57 18.57
CA LEU A 79 11.58 -4.74 18.51
C LEU A 79 10.89 -4.06 19.69
N GLY A 80 9.77 -3.40 19.42
CA GLY A 80 9.01 -2.61 20.39
C GLY A 80 9.57 -1.23 20.68
N THR A 81 10.85 -0.96 20.40
CA THR A 81 11.51 0.32 20.73
C THR A 81 11.84 1.19 19.51
N SER A 82 12.08 0.58 18.34
CA SER A 82 12.41 1.29 17.10
C SER A 82 11.27 1.15 16.08
N SER A 83 10.83 2.26 15.50
CA SER A 83 9.80 2.26 14.44
C SER A 83 10.23 1.44 13.23
N LEU A 84 11.49 1.58 12.79
CA LEU A 84 12.06 0.80 11.69
C LEU A 84 12.08 -0.71 12.00
N SER A 85 12.43 -1.08 13.24
CA SER A 85 12.43 -2.48 13.66
C SER A 85 11.03 -3.09 13.65
N ASN A 86 10.04 -2.32 14.11
CA ASN A 86 8.64 -2.74 14.10
C ASN A 86 8.10 -2.89 12.68
N GLU A 87 8.50 -2.02 11.75
CA GLU A 87 8.13 -2.10 10.33
C GLU A 87 8.69 -3.36 9.68
N ILE A 88 10.00 -3.60 9.79
CA ILE A 88 10.65 -4.80 9.24
C ILE A 88 10.00 -6.08 9.81
N ALA A 89 9.79 -6.14 11.13
CA ALA A 89 9.23 -7.33 11.75
C ALA A 89 7.75 -7.55 11.44
N SER A 90 6.92 -6.49 11.44
CA SER A 90 5.51 -6.61 11.08
C SER A 90 5.34 -7.02 9.62
N GLY A 91 6.15 -6.46 8.71
CA GLY A 91 6.17 -6.87 7.31
C GLY A 91 6.60 -8.32 7.13
N ALA A 92 7.69 -8.74 7.79
CA ALA A 92 8.17 -10.11 7.74
C ALA A 92 7.13 -11.11 8.29
N LEU A 93 6.48 -10.78 9.41
CA LEU A 93 5.42 -11.61 9.99
C LEU A 93 4.19 -11.69 9.09
N PHE A 94 3.74 -10.57 8.52
CA PHE A 94 2.63 -10.54 7.57
C PHE A 94 2.93 -11.45 6.36
N PHE A 95 4.13 -11.32 5.78
CA PHE A 95 4.54 -12.11 4.62
C PHE A 95 4.74 -13.59 4.93
N ALA A 96 5.43 -13.92 6.02
CA ALA A 96 5.68 -15.31 6.40
C ALA A 96 4.40 -16.04 6.78
N LEU A 97 3.56 -15.46 7.64
CA LEU A 97 2.32 -16.10 8.10
C LEU A 97 1.25 -16.10 7.02
N GLY A 98 1.21 -15.09 6.16
CA GLY A 98 0.33 -15.05 4.99
C GLY A 98 0.74 -16.03 3.89
N GLY A 99 2.03 -16.12 3.58
CA GLY A 99 2.58 -17.10 2.65
C GLY A 99 2.41 -18.54 3.14
N LEU A 100 2.63 -18.79 4.44
CA LEU A 100 2.40 -20.11 5.04
C LEU A 100 0.92 -20.49 5.02
N TYR A 101 0.02 -19.55 5.37
CA TYR A 101 -1.42 -19.75 5.22
C TYR A 101 -1.77 -20.18 3.80
N TRP A 102 -1.31 -19.41 2.81
CA TRP A 102 -1.57 -19.66 1.40
C TRP A 102 -1.05 -21.03 0.95
N LEU A 103 0.19 -21.37 1.31
CA LEU A 103 0.80 -22.65 0.94
C LEU A 103 0.00 -23.82 1.52
N LEU A 104 -0.35 -23.76 2.81
CA LEU A 104 -1.13 -24.81 3.46
C LEU A 104 -2.55 -24.94 2.87
N ALA A 105 -3.18 -23.82 2.52
CA ALA A 105 -4.49 -23.82 1.87
C ALA A 105 -4.44 -24.44 0.46
N VAL A 106 -3.42 -24.08 -0.33
CA VAL A 106 -3.19 -24.63 -1.68
C VAL A 106 -2.84 -26.11 -1.66
N LEU A 107 -2.08 -26.57 -0.66
CA LEU A 107 -1.76 -27.98 -0.45
C LEU A 107 -2.92 -28.79 0.16
N ASN A 108 -4.08 -28.17 0.40
CA ASN A 108 -5.24 -28.77 1.05
C ASN A 108 -4.90 -29.39 2.44
N LYS A 109 -3.92 -28.80 3.14
CA LYS A 109 -3.47 -29.20 4.49
C LYS A 109 -4.02 -28.31 5.60
N MET A 110 -4.77 -27.26 5.25
CA MET A 110 -5.33 -26.31 6.22
C MET A 110 -6.67 -26.82 6.78
N PRO A 111 -6.78 -27.06 8.11
CA PRO A 111 -8.06 -27.38 8.74
C PRO A 111 -9.04 -26.21 8.60
N ALA A 112 -10.31 -26.49 8.28
CA ALA A 112 -11.29 -25.45 7.95
C ALA A 112 -11.52 -24.42 9.07
N ALA A 113 -11.58 -24.84 10.34
CA ALA A 113 -11.76 -23.94 11.48
C ALA A 113 -10.51 -23.08 11.73
N LEU A 114 -9.32 -23.69 11.65
CA LEU A 114 -8.04 -23.00 11.82
C LEU A 114 -7.80 -21.99 10.69
N GLY A 115 -8.17 -22.32 9.46
CA GLY A 115 -7.99 -21.46 8.30
C GLY A 115 -8.70 -20.12 8.42
N LYS A 116 -9.94 -20.10 8.95
CA LYS A 116 -10.67 -18.84 9.16
C LYS A 116 -10.00 -17.95 10.21
N LEU A 117 -9.61 -18.52 11.35
CA LEU A 117 -8.90 -17.77 12.38
C LEU A 117 -7.56 -17.24 11.84
N TRP A 118 -6.82 -18.06 11.10
CA TRP A 118 -5.54 -17.69 10.50
C TRP A 118 -5.69 -16.55 9.50
N LEU A 119 -6.73 -16.57 8.65
CA LEU A 119 -7.05 -15.45 7.75
C LEU A 119 -7.24 -14.13 8.52
N VAL A 120 -7.98 -14.17 9.63
CA VAL A 120 -8.20 -12.98 10.48
C VAL A 120 -6.89 -12.48 11.07
N VAL A 121 -6.05 -13.39 11.58
CA VAL A 121 -4.72 -13.04 12.12
C VAL A 121 -3.87 -12.36 11.05
N VAL A 122 -3.79 -12.92 9.84
CA VAL A 122 -3.00 -12.33 8.75
C VAL A 122 -3.59 -10.99 8.28
N ALA A 123 -4.92 -10.82 8.31
CA ALA A 123 -5.55 -9.55 7.98
C ALA A 123 -5.23 -8.47 9.02
N VAL A 124 -5.18 -8.83 10.31
CA VAL A 124 -4.72 -7.92 11.37
C VAL A 124 -3.24 -7.57 11.17
N LEU A 125 -2.38 -8.55 10.84
CA LEU A 125 -0.97 -8.29 10.56
C LEU A 125 -0.77 -7.36 9.35
N ALA A 126 -1.61 -7.46 8.32
CA ALA A 126 -1.61 -6.55 7.19
C ALA A 126 -1.87 -5.09 7.64
N ILE A 127 -2.84 -4.89 8.53
CA ILE A 127 -3.15 -3.57 9.11
C ILE A 127 -1.98 -3.07 9.97
N VAL A 128 -1.46 -3.93 10.84
CA VAL A 128 -0.30 -3.61 11.70
C VAL A 128 0.91 -3.22 10.85
N PHE A 129 1.16 -3.91 9.75
CA PHE A 129 2.22 -3.57 8.81
C PHE A 129 2.05 -2.16 8.25
N VAL A 130 0.87 -1.82 7.72
CA VAL A 130 0.60 -0.44 7.21
C VAL A 130 0.83 0.61 8.30
N VAL A 131 0.40 0.32 9.54
CA VAL A 131 0.62 1.22 10.68
C VAL A 131 2.09 1.37 11.02
N ALA A 132 2.83 0.27 11.06
CA ALA A 132 4.26 0.27 11.33
C ALA A 132 5.02 1.05 10.24
N THR A 133 4.62 0.92 8.97
CA THR A 133 5.25 1.62 7.85
C THR A 133 5.21 3.14 8.01
N PHE A 134 4.03 3.74 8.26
CA PHE A 134 3.98 5.21 8.35
C PHE A 134 4.66 5.74 9.62
N ARG A 135 4.70 4.95 10.70
CA ARG A 135 5.38 5.33 11.95
C ARG A 135 6.90 5.41 11.79
N VAL A 136 7.49 4.77 10.79
CA VAL A 136 8.92 4.97 10.46
C VAL A 136 9.22 6.43 10.17
N TYR A 137 8.28 7.14 9.55
CA TYR A 137 8.48 8.50 9.06
C TYR A 137 8.04 9.60 10.01
N GLN A 138 7.36 9.27 11.11
CA GLN A 138 6.95 10.25 12.13
C GLN A 138 8.13 10.55 13.08
N ILE A 139 9.16 11.19 12.52
CA ILE A 139 10.42 11.51 13.20
C ILE A 139 10.40 13.00 13.55
N SER A 140 10.60 13.35 14.83
CA SER A 140 10.50 14.74 15.31
C SER A 140 11.45 15.73 14.62
N THR A 141 12.56 15.25 14.05
CA THR A 141 13.55 16.07 13.35
C THR A 141 13.19 16.35 11.89
N VAL A 142 12.15 15.73 11.33
CA VAL A 142 11.68 15.93 9.94
C VAL A 142 10.24 16.43 9.96
N PRO A 143 10.00 17.75 10.09
CA PRO A 143 8.67 18.31 10.35
C PRO A 143 7.66 18.05 9.21
N THR A 144 8.14 17.99 7.97
CA THR A 144 7.31 17.70 6.78
C THR A 144 6.77 16.27 6.77
N TRP A 145 7.41 15.34 7.49
CA TRP A 145 6.95 13.96 7.67
C TRP A 145 6.28 13.73 9.03
N ASN A 146 6.62 14.51 10.04
CA ASN A 146 6.06 14.37 11.39
C ASN A 146 4.71 15.06 11.58
N ASN A 147 3.71 14.60 10.85
CA ASN A 147 2.35 15.12 10.92
C ASN A 147 1.32 14.04 10.54
N HIS A 148 0.04 14.40 10.57
CA HIS A 148 -1.06 13.49 10.24
C HIS A 148 -1.15 13.16 8.74
N TYR A 149 -0.63 14.00 7.85
CA TYR A 149 -0.65 13.74 6.41
C TYR A 149 0.16 12.50 6.05
N THR A 150 1.26 12.22 6.74
CA THR A 150 2.01 10.96 6.58
C THR A 150 1.14 9.74 6.87
N MET A 151 0.40 9.76 7.98
CA MET A 151 -0.54 8.68 8.31
C MET A 151 -1.58 8.51 7.20
N PHE A 152 -2.25 9.60 6.81
CA PHE A 152 -3.29 9.54 5.78
C PHE A 152 -2.75 9.06 4.44
N ASN A 153 -1.64 9.62 3.97
CA ASN A 153 -1.04 9.25 2.69
C ASN A 153 -0.58 7.79 2.62
N PHE A 154 -0.28 7.14 3.74
CA PHE A 154 0.14 5.74 3.77
C PHE A 154 -1.06 4.79 3.90
N VAL A 155 -2.03 5.16 4.73
CA VAL A 155 -3.26 4.38 4.92
C VAL A 155 -4.13 4.42 3.66
N LEU A 156 -4.29 5.59 3.04
CA LEU A 156 -5.11 5.74 1.83
C LEU A 156 -4.56 4.94 0.65
N THR A 157 -3.25 4.76 0.52
CA THR A 157 -2.66 3.89 -0.50
C THR A 157 -3.18 2.45 -0.40
N ALA A 158 -3.36 1.91 0.81
CA ALA A 158 -3.93 0.59 0.99
C ALA A 158 -5.39 0.51 0.53
N PHE A 159 -6.16 1.59 0.70
CA PHE A 159 -7.57 1.68 0.26
C PHE A 159 -7.74 2.02 -1.23
N LEU A 160 -6.72 2.62 -1.86
CA LEU A 160 -6.70 2.94 -3.28
C LEU A 160 -6.19 1.76 -4.10
N GLY A 161 -4.98 1.27 -3.82
CA GLY A 161 -4.34 0.19 -4.56
C GLY A 161 -4.86 -1.20 -4.18
N GLY A 162 -5.21 -1.41 -2.91
CA GLY A 162 -5.60 -2.73 -2.41
C GLY A 162 -6.88 -3.30 -3.03
N PRO A 163 -8.02 -2.60 -2.97
CA PRO A 163 -9.27 -3.12 -3.52
C PRO A 163 -9.22 -3.42 -5.02
N ILE A 164 -8.57 -2.58 -5.82
CA ILE A 164 -8.44 -2.81 -7.27
C ILE A 164 -7.47 -3.97 -7.57
N LEU A 165 -6.39 -4.13 -6.80
CA LEU A 165 -5.50 -5.30 -6.90
C LEU A 165 -6.23 -6.60 -6.52
N ALA A 166 -7.02 -6.58 -5.44
CA ALA A 166 -7.89 -7.70 -5.08
C ALA A 166 -8.89 -8.02 -6.19
N ALA A 167 -9.52 -7.00 -6.78
CA ALA A 167 -10.44 -7.16 -7.90
C ALA A 167 -9.76 -7.83 -9.09
N LEU A 168 -8.54 -7.42 -9.45
CA LEU A 168 -7.75 -8.04 -10.52
C LEU A 168 -7.50 -9.53 -10.24
N LEU A 169 -6.97 -9.87 -9.07
CA LEU A 169 -6.62 -11.26 -8.72
C LEU A 169 -7.86 -12.16 -8.60
N MET A 170 -8.96 -11.63 -8.06
CA MET A 170 -10.23 -12.35 -8.02
C MET A 170 -10.80 -12.53 -9.44
N ARG A 171 -10.67 -11.53 -10.32
CA ARG A 171 -11.12 -11.65 -11.70
C ARG A 171 -10.34 -12.70 -12.48
N VAL A 172 -9.02 -12.77 -12.27
CA VAL A 172 -8.15 -13.84 -12.81
C VAL A 172 -8.58 -15.22 -12.31
N ALA A 173 -9.02 -15.32 -11.05
CA ALA A 173 -9.59 -16.55 -10.49
C ALA A 173 -11.00 -16.91 -11.03
N GLY A 174 -11.59 -16.07 -11.88
CA GLY A 174 -12.94 -16.27 -12.43
C GLY A 174 -14.07 -15.78 -11.52
N PHE A 175 -13.76 -14.98 -10.49
CA PHE A 175 -14.76 -14.40 -9.58
C PHE A 175 -15.63 -13.36 -10.29
N ASP A 176 -16.94 -13.37 -9.99
CA ASP A 176 -17.85 -12.32 -10.46
C ASP A 176 -17.81 -11.09 -9.54
N LEU A 177 -17.17 -10.02 -10.02
CA LEU A 177 -17.01 -8.79 -9.23
C LEU A 177 -18.35 -8.07 -8.97
N GLN A 178 -19.42 -8.41 -9.69
CA GLN A 178 -20.77 -7.91 -9.38
C GLN A 178 -21.23 -8.34 -7.98
N CYS A 179 -20.76 -9.47 -7.45
CA CYS A 179 -21.03 -9.89 -6.08
C CYS A 179 -20.48 -8.92 -5.02
N ILE A 180 -19.47 -8.12 -5.37
CA ILE A 180 -18.82 -7.14 -4.48
C ILE A 180 -18.96 -5.71 -5.00
N ARG A 181 -20.05 -5.40 -5.72
CA ARG A 181 -20.27 -4.10 -6.38
C ARG A 181 -20.14 -2.84 -5.51
N ARG A 182 -20.16 -2.98 -4.18
CA ARG A 182 -20.00 -1.87 -3.22
C ARG A 182 -18.55 -1.62 -2.83
N VAL A 183 -17.64 -2.59 -3.01
CA VAL A 183 -16.22 -2.44 -2.64
C VAL A 183 -15.54 -1.27 -3.35
N PRO A 184 -15.81 -0.96 -4.65
CA PRO A 184 -15.24 0.23 -5.28
C PRO A 184 -15.58 1.55 -4.57
N ALA A 185 -16.71 1.64 -3.85
CA ALA A 185 -17.08 2.85 -3.12
C ALA A 185 -16.05 3.21 -2.04
N ILE A 186 -15.40 2.21 -1.43
CA ILE A 186 -14.33 2.42 -0.45
C ILE A 186 -13.15 3.16 -1.11
N SER A 187 -12.73 2.74 -2.31
CA SER A 187 -11.66 3.40 -3.06
C SER A 187 -12.05 4.78 -3.58
N VAL A 188 -13.33 5.01 -3.91
CA VAL A 188 -13.82 6.36 -4.26
C VAL A 188 -13.76 7.30 -3.07
N ILE A 189 -14.20 6.85 -1.89
CA ILE A 189 -14.10 7.63 -0.65
C ILE A 189 -12.63 7.91 -0.33
N ALA A 190 -11.76 6.90 -0.47
CA ALA A 190 -10.32 7.08 -0.27
C ALA A 190 -9.70 8.07 -1.27
N LEU A 191 -10.18 8.11 -2.52
CA LEU A 191 -9.73 9.08 -3.52
C LEU A 191 -10.13 10.51 -3.16
N LEU A 192 -11.37 10.71 -2.71
CA LEU A 192 -11.84 12.03 -2.25
C LEU A 192 -11.06 12.48 -1.00
N ALA A 193 -10.82 11.57 -0.06
CA ALA A 193 -9.97 11.85 1.10
C ALA A 193 -8.52 12.16 0.69
N SER A 194 -7.96 11.45 -0.29
CA SER A 194 -6.61 11.69 -0.83
C SER A 194 -6.50 13.07 -1.47
N ALA A 195 -7.51 13.51 -2.22
CA ALA A 195 -7.57 14.86 -2.78
C ALA A 195 -7.67 15.93 -1.68
N ALA A 196 -8.52 15.74 -0.67
CA ALA A 196 -8.65 16.66 0.45
C ALA A 196 -7.35 16.79 1.26
N VAL A 197 -6.68 15.66 1.50
CA VAL A 197 -5.36 15.58 2.14
C VAL A 197 -4.31 16.32 1.32
N ALA A 198 -4.26 16.09 0.00
CA ALA A 198 -3.29 16.76 -0.87
C ALA A 198 -3.47 18.28 -0.88
N ILE A 199 -4.72 18.77 -0.91
CA ILE A 199 -5.02 20.20 -0.84
C ILE A 199 -4.63 20.78 0.52
N SER A 200 -5.04 20.13 1.61
CA SER A 200 -4.76 20.60 2.99
C SER A 200 -3.26 20.63 3.28
N GLN A 201 -2.55 19.57 2.89
CA GLN A 201 -1.10 19.52 3.00
C GLN A 201 -0.43 20.62 2.17
N GLY A 202 -0.95 20.94 0.98
CA GLY A 202 -0.43 22.03 0.16
C GLY A 202 -0.49 23.39 0.85
N PHE A 203 -1.58 23.69 1.56
CA PHE A 203 -1.70 24.90 2.36
C PHE A 203 -0.77 24.90 3.59
N ASP A 204 -0.71 23.79 4.32
CA ASP A 204 0.12 23.69 5.53
C ASP A 204 1.62 23.73 5.21
N LEU A 205 2.05 23.23 4.05
CA LEU A 205 3.45 23.28 3.63
C LEU A 205 3.98 24.73 3.54
N ALA A 206 3.14 25.71 3.21
CA ALA A 206 3.52 27.12 3.19
C ALA A 206 3.85 27.68 4.57
N SER A 207 3.40 27.02 5.65
CA SER A 207 3.68 27.40 7.04
C SER A 207 4.94 26.74 7.62
N ILE A 208 5.51 25.75 6.92
CA ILE A 208 6.70 25.02 7.40
C ILE A 208 7.94 25.66 6.77
N GLU A 209 8.68 26.40 7.59
CA GLU A 209 9.97 26.97 7.21
C GLU A 209 11.04 26.73 8.28
N THR A 210 12.28 26.66 7.83
CA THR A 210 13.47 26.73 8.67
C THR A 210 14.17 28.06 8.43
N SER A 211 15.16 28.39 9.25
CA SER A 211 16.01 29.58 9.03
C SER A 211 16.76 29.58 7.69
N VAL A 212 16.78 28.44 6.98
CA VAL A 212 17.56 28.24 5.75
C VAL A 212 16.67 27.96 4.53
N GLN A 213 15.55 27.27 4.71
CA GLN A 213 14.74 26.77 3.59
C GLN A 213 13.26 26.64 3.96
N ARG A 214 12.38 26.93 2.99
CA ARG A 214 10.93 26.69 3.07
C ARG A 214 10.55 25.33 2.49
N ALA A 215 9.54 24.67 3.06
CA ALA A 215 9.09 23.38 2.58
C ALA A 215 8.52 23.43 1.16
N THR A 216 7.94 24.56 0.74
CA THR A 216 7.42 24.79 -0.62
C THR A 216 8.51 24.75 -1.69
N ASP A 217 9.75 25.10 -1.35
CA ASP A 217 10.86 25.16 -2.29
C ASP A 217 11.48 23.78 -2.56
N LEU A 218 11.19 22.79 -1.69
CA LEU A 218 11.64 21.40 -1.84
C LEU A 218 10.98 20.72 -3.05
N VAL A 219 9.69 20.98 -3.25
CA VAL A 219 8.90 20.46 -4.37
C VAL A 219 8.10 21.60 -5.02
N PRO A 220 8.74 22.41 -5.88
CA PRO A 220 8.09 23.59 -6.49
C PRO A 220 6.84 23.27 -7.30
N ASN A 221 6.77 22.05 -7.87
CA ASN A 221 5.65 21.57 -8.68
C ASN A 221 4.66 20.70 -7.88
N TYR A 222 4.54 20.92 -6.56
CA TYR A 222 3.69 20.11 -5.68
C TYR A 222 2.27 19.91 -6.22
N GLY A 223 1.57 21.01 -6.54
CA GLY A 223 0.19 20.97 -7.02
C GLY A 223 0.05 20.15 -8.29
N PHE A 224 0.89 20.42 -9.28
CA PHE A 224 0.89 19.70 -10.55
C PHE A 224 1.14 18.18 -10.39
N LEU A 225 2.09 17.79 -9.52
CA LEU A 225 2.37 16.38 -9.25
C LEU A 225 1.20 15.70 -8.52
N MET A 226 0.55 16.40 -7.58
CA MET A 226 -0.64 15.88 -6.91
C MET A 226 -1.84 15.77 -7.85
N ASP A 227 -2.00 16.70 -8.79
CA ASP A 227 -3.03 16.61 -9.83
C ASP A 227 -2.80 15.37 -10.72
N ILE A 228 -1.56 15.12 -11.15
CA ILE A 228 -1.22 13.91 -11.92
C ILE A 228 -1.54 12.65 -11.10
N LYS A 229 -1.16 12.61 -9.81
CA LYS A 229 -1.52 11.49 -8.91
C LYS A 229 -3.03 11.25 -8.93
N ILE A 230 -3.82 12.29 -8.64
CA ILE A 230 -5.27 12.17 -8.50
C ILE A 230 -5.92 11.75 -9.82
N VAL A 231 -5.50 12.33 -10.94
CA VAL A 231 -6.01 11.95 -12.28
C VAL A 231 -5.64 10.51 -12.62
N ALA A 232 -4.40 10.08 -12.39
CA ALA A 232 -3.96 8.72 -12.65
C ALA A 232 -4.75 7.69 -11.82
N VAL A 233 -4.92 7.96 -10.51
CA VAL A 233 -5.71 7.09 -9.63
C VAL A 233 -7.18 7.08 -10.05
N ALA A 234 -7.76 8.24 -10.39
CA ALA A 234 -9.15 8.33 -10.85
C ALA A 234 -9.39 7.54 -12.14
N MET A 235 -8.49 7.67 -13.11
CA MET A 235 -8.53 6.89 -14.35
C MET A 235 -8.40 5.40 -14.07
N GLY A 236 -7.47 5.00 -13.20
CA GLY A 236 -7.25 3.61 -12.84
C GLY A 236 -8.47 2.99 -12.15
N LEU A 237 -9.10 3.71 -11.23
CA LEU A 237 -10.37 3.30 -10.62
C LEU A 237 -11.52 3.29 -11.64
N GLY A 238 -11.50 4.19 -12.62
CA GLY A 238 -12.45 4.22 -13.75
C GLY A 238 -12.44 2.92 -14.56
N CYS A 239 -11.27 2.31 -14.78
CA CYS A 239 -11.15 1.00 -15.43
C CYS A 239 -11.91 -0.11 -14.70
N TRP A 240 -12.01 -0.02 -13.37
CA TRP A 240 -12.78 -0.96 -12.56
C TRP A 240 -14.27 -0.57 -12.48
N ILE A 241 -14.56 0.70 -12.23
CA ILE A 241 -15.90 1.19 -11.88
C ILE A 241 -16.82 1.29 -13.11
N MET A 242 -16.32 1.73 -14.26
CA MET A 242 -17.17 1.96 -15.45
C MET A 242 -17.86 0.68 -15.94
N PRO A 243 -17.18 -0.49 -16.08
CA PRO A 243 -17.84 -1.74 -16.40
C PRO A 243 -18.88 -2.15 -15.33
N MET A 244 -18.55 -1.91 -14.05
CA MET A 244 -19.42 -2.26 -12.93
C MET A 244 -20.74 -1.48 -12.97
N ILE A 245 -20.70 -0.17 -13.25
CA ILE A 245 -21.90 0.67 -13.42
C ILE A 245 -22.74 0.17 -14.61
N ALA A 246 -22.08 -0.23 -15.70
CA ALA A 246 -22.73 -0.83 -16.85
C ALA A 246 -23.27 -2.26 -16.60
N LYS A 247 -23.24 -2.75 -15.34
CA LYS A 247 -23.63 -4.11 -14.93
C LYS A 247 -22.87 -5.21 -15.68
N ARG A 248 -21.65 -4.91 -16.11
CA ARG A 248 -20.72 -5.84 -16.75
C ARG A 248 -19.60 -6.16 -15.78
N ASN A 249 -19.05 -7.36 -15.87
CA ASN A 249 -17.86 -7.71 -15.10
C ASN A 249 -16.63 -7.13 -15.84
N PRO A 250 -15.79 -6.30 -15.19
CA PRO A 250 -14.60 -5.74 -15.84
C PRO A 250 -13.67 -6.84 -16.36
N SER A 251 -12.95 -6.56 -17.45
CA SER A 251 -11.97 -7.50 -18.02
C SER A 251 -10.69 -7.51 -17.20
N VAL A 252 -9.93 -8.62 -17.25
CA VAL A 252 -8.62 -8.73 -16.60
C VAL A 252 -7.66 -7.66 -17.11
N LEU A 253 -7.67 -7.40 -18.43
CA LEU A 253 -6.84 -6.36 -19.03
C LEU A 253 -7.17 -4.97 -18.49
N SER A 254 -8.46 -4.63 -18.41
CA SER A 254 -8.91 -3.33 -17.90
C SER A 254 -8.50 -3.14 -16.43
N LEU A 255 -8.68 -4.17 -15.59
CA LEU A 255 -8.21 -4.14 -14.21
C LEU A 255 -6.68 -4.08 -14.10
N GLY A 256 -5.96 -4.76 -14.98
CA GLY A 256 -4.49 -4.73 -15.03
C GLY A 256 -3.97 -3.32 -15.31
N VAL A 257 -4.52 -2.66 -16.34
CA VAL A 257 -4.23 -1.25 -16.63
C VAL A 257 -4.64 -0.36 -15.45
N GLY A 258 -5.80 -0.63 -14.85
CA GLY A 258 -6.27 0.12 -13.69
C GLY A 258 -5.33 0.06 -12.49
N VAL A 259 -4.84 -1.14 -12.13
CA VAL A 259 -3.85 -1.34 -11.07
C VAL A 259 -2.57 -0.56 -11.39
N LEU A 260 -2.05 -0.65 -12.62
CA LEU A 260 -0.83 0.06 -13.01
C LEU A 260 -0.98 1.58 -12.88
N LEU A 261 -2.12 2.13 -13.31
CA LEU A 261 -2.39 3.57 -13.19
C LEU A 261 -2.51 4.02 -11.73
N VAL A 262 -3.20 3.25 -10.88
CA VAL A 262 -3.31 3.56 -9.44
C VAL A 262 -1.94 3.50 -8.78
N LEU A 263 -1.15 2.44 -9.03
CA LEU A 263 0.20 2.32 -8.48
C LEU A 263 1.11 3.44 -8.96
N ALA A 264 1.06 3.81 -10.24
CA ALA A 264 1.84 4.93 -10.78
C ALA A 264 1.49 6.25 -10.09
N GLY A 265 0.20 6.55 -9.92
CA GLY A 265 -0.24 7.73 -9.18
C GLY A 265 0.24 7.74 -7.73
N GLU A 266 0.10 6.61 -7.02
CA GLU A 266 0.57 6.48 -5.65
C GLU A 266 2.10 6.57 -5.52
N ILE A 267 2.85 6.08 -6.51
CA ILE A 267 4.32 6.26 -6.59
C ILE A 267 4.67 7.74 -6.78
N ILE A 268 3.94 8.49 -7.61
CA ILE A 268 4.15 9.95 -7.75
C ILE A 268 3.90 10.65 -6.42
N GLY A 269 2.79 10.34 -5.74
CA GLY A 269 2.50 10.86 -4.40
C GLY A 269 3.59 10.52 -3.38
N ARG A 270 4.11 9.30 -3.43
CA ARG A 270 5.22 8.87 -2.57
C ARG A 270 6.53 9.58 -2.93
N GLY A 271 6.75 9.89 -4.20
CA GLY A 271 7.88 10.70 -4.67
C GLY A 271 7.84 12.13 -4.14
N VAL A 272 6.67 12.75 -4.13
CA VAL A 272 6.48 14.06 -3.48
C VAL A 272 6.75 13.96 -1.98
N PHE A 273 6.24 12.92 -1.32
CA PHE A 273 6.48 12.69 0.10
C PHE A 273 7.98 12.62 0.44
N TYR A 274 8.78 11.82 -0.28
CA TYR A 274 10.23 11.77 -0.04
C TYR A 274 10.94 13.07 -0.46
N GLY A 275 10.46 13.73 -1.53
CA GLY A 275 10.99 15.02 -1.97
C GLY A 275 10.80 16.14 -0.94
N LEU A 276 9.80 16.04 -0.06
CA LEU A 276 9.56 16.98 1.03
C LEU A 276 10.50 16.77 2.24
N HIS A 277 11.48 15.86 2.18
CA HIS A 277 12.42 15.67 3.28
C HIS A 277 13.20 16.95 3.59
N MET A 278 13.11 17.41 4.83
CA MET A 278 13.95 18.47 5.39
C MET A 278 14.19 18.22 6.88
N THR A 279 15.38 18.56 7.37
CA THR A 279 15.74 18.34 8.78
C THR A 279 15.83 19.66 9.54
N VAL A 280 15.30 19.70 10.76
CA VAL A 280 15.50 20.81 11.69
C VAL A 280 16.73 20.54 12.57
N GLY A 281 17.51 21.59 12.87
CA GLY A 281 18.64 21.51 13.80
C GLY A 281 20.02 21.23 13.17
N MET A 282 20.14 21.18 11.84
CA MET A 282 21.45 21.22 11.18
C MET A 282 21.78 22.67 10.80
N ALA A 283 22.83 23.23 11.42
CA ALA A 283 23.54 24.37 10.84
C ALA A 283 24.26 23.87 9.59
N VAL A 284 24.07 24.55 8.47
CA VAL A 284 24.81 24.24 7.23
C VAL A 284 26.30 24.49 7.51
N SER A 285 27.12 23.46 7.27
CA SER A 285 28.52 23.63 6.88
C SER A 285 28.62 23.47 5.37
#